data_AF-A0AAW8BAB3-F1
#
_entry.id   AF-A0AAW8BAB3-F1
#
_cell.length_a   1.000
_cell.length_b   1.000
_cell.length_c   1.000
_cell.angle_alpha   90.00
_cell.angle_beta   90.00
_cell.angle_gamma   90.00
#
_symmetry.space_group_name_H-M   'P 1'
#
loop_
_entity.id
_entity.type
_entity.pdbx_description
1 polymer ?
#
loop_
_entity_poly.entity_id
_entity_poly.type
_entity_poly.pdbx_seq_one_letter_code
_entity_poly.pdbx_strand_id
1 'polypeptide(L)'
;MIKNFIFLLVFLPLISSAQNIDLDSLVRKKMIIGFTTPAAKVGQAISPKCELTNTTYYKPIHSAYDKTTIVTDYILCNNGSPVQYFEIYDGENFKIISNDDLSFSDEVDKENLKVDFATMSAVDKTFLKENAGKMATFIIDAVEESINDKRIEVLSDALAPFDRVKKYGIGLVTFHPTEGYSSTGATFKIFNASSKTIKYIWFTVAGENAVEDLVRLSNGNYYTTLKGIGPIEPSGISSWEFDYVWFTDIIEYLRLSTIKIQYMDGSIKTMKYNEGMYLGQDALDKLNNIND
;
A
#
# COMPACT_ATOMS: atom_id res chain seq x y z
N MET A 1 -14.23 -21.03 -17.90
CA MET A 1 -12.83 -21.41 -18.18
C MET A 1 -12.01 -20.24 -17.67
N ILE A 2 -11.63 -20.14 -16.39
CA ILE A 2 -11.11 -21.14 -15.44
C ILE A 2 -12.00 -21.19 -14.19
N LYS A 3 -12.44 -22.41 -13.88
CA LYS A 3 -13.01 -22.87 -12.62
C LYS A 3 -11.88 -23.61 -11.89
N ASN A 4 -11.90 -23.55 -10.56
CA ASN A 4 -11.24 -24.42 -9.58
C ASN A 4 -9.74 -24.18 -9.33
N PHE A 5 -9.42 -23.79 -8.10
CA PHE A 5 -8.52 -24.58 -7.23
C PHE A 5 -8.78 -24.27 -5.74
N ILE A 6 -9.42 -25.25 -5.06
CA ILE A 6 -9.12 -25.75 -3.68
C ILE A 6 -9.34 -24.78 -2.49
N PHE A 7 -10.05 -25.08 -1.40
CA PHE A 7 -10.98 -26.15 -1.00
C PHE A 7 -11.62 -25.71 0.32
N LEU A 8 -12.93 -25.90 0.45
CA LEU A 8 -13.69 -25.73 1.69
C LEU A 8 -13.42 -26.94 2.60
N LEU A 9 -13.03 -26.75 3.86
CA LEU A 9 -13.15 -27.79 4.89
C LEU A 9 -13.45 -27.16 6.26
N VAL A 10 -14.74 -27.17 6.58
CA VAL A 10 -15.27 -27.15 7.95
C VAL A 10 -15.42 -28.60 8.38
N PHE A 11 -14.80 -29.02 9.48
CA PHE A 11 -15.40 -29.80 10.60
C PHE A 11 -14.34 -30.18 11.67
N LEU A 12 -14.58 -29.70 12.90
CA LEU A 12 -14.03 -30.08 14.23
C LEU A 12 -14.41 -31.55 14.62
N PRO A 13 -14.02 -32.15 15.79
CA PRO A 13 -13.36 -31.61 16.99
C PRO A 13 -12.23 -32.48 17.62
N LEU A 14 -11.39 -31.90 18.48
CA LEU A 14 -10.92 -32.60 19.68
C LEU A 14 -11.04 -31.67 20.88
N ILE A 15 -12.06 -31.97 21.69
CA ILE A 15 -12.24 -31.43 23.04
C ILE A 15 -11.15 -32.04 23.91
N SER A 16 -10.42 -31.19 24.61
CA SER A 16 -9.89 -31.50 25.93
C SER A 16 -9.95 -30.24 26.76
N SER A 17 -11.16 -29.99 27.29
CA SER A 17 -11.45 -29.17 28.47
C SER A 17 -10.43 -28.06 28.79
N ALA A 18 -10.58 -26.92 28.14
CA ALA A 18 -10.36 -25.66 28.82
C ALA A 18 -11.72 -24.97 28.83
N GLN A 19 -12.12 -24.52 30.02
CA GLN A 19 -13.37 -23.81 30.26
C GLN A 19 -13.57 -22.73 29.17
N ASN A 20 -14.82 -22.44 28.84
CA ASN A 20 -15.20 -21.18 28.19
C ASN A 20 -14.72 -20.05 29.09
N ILE A 21 -13.46 -19.68 28.93
CA ILE A 21 -12.91 -18.44 29.42
C ILE A 21 -13.58 -17.43 28.51
N ASP A 22 -14.49 -16.66 29.10
CA ASP A 22 -15.10 -15.50 28.47
C ASP A 22 -13.97 -14.53 28.08
N LEU A 23 -13.40 -14.73 26.89
CA LEU A 23 -12.32 -13.93 26.33
C LEU A 23 -12.76 -12.46 26.27
N ASP A 24 -14.04 -12.20 26.12
CA ASP A 24 -14.65 -10.87 26.12
C ASP A 24 -14.61 -10.18 27.49
N SER A 25 -14.49 -10.95 28.57
CA SER A 25 -14.21 -10.43 29.92
C SER A 25 -12.71 -10.25 30.19
N LEU A 26 -11.84 -11.02 29.54
CA LEU A 26 -10.38 -10.90 29.69
C LEU A 26 -9.75 -9.83 28.81
N VAL A 27 -10.28 -9.62 27.60
CA VAL A 27 -9.92 -8.51 26.70
C VAL A 27 -10.26 -7.15 27.35
N ARG A 28 -11.17 -7.13 28.34
CA ARG A 28 -11.43 -5.94 29.17
C ARG A 28 -10.33 -5.61 30.18
N LYS A 29 -9.37 -6.50 30.45
CA LYS A 29 -8.16 -6.20 31.23
C LYS A 29 -7.01 -5.94 30.26
N LYS A 30 -6.84 -4.66 29.92
CA LYS A 30 -6.17 -4.17 28.72
C LYS A 30 -4.64 -4.36 28.78
N MET A 31 -4.12 -5.36 28.05
CA MET A 31 -2.75 -5.31 27.53
C MET A 31 -2.65 -4.19 26.50
N ILE A 32 -1.50 -3.54 26.43
CA ILE A 32 -1.31 -2.38 25.56
C ILE A 32 -0.11 -2.64 24.66
N ILE A 33 -0.24 -2.28 23.39
CA ILE A 33 0.87 -2.27 22.46
C ILE A 33 1.71 -1.02 22.74
N GLY A 34 2.96 -1.23 23.12
CA GLY A 34 3.96 -0.18 23.30
C GLY A 34 4.96 -0.17 22.15
N PHE A 35 5.57 0.99 21.92
CA PHE A 35 6.63 1.20 20.93
C PHE A 35 7.93 1.56 21.64
N THR A 36 8.99 0.80 21.42
CA THR A 36 10.28 1.01 22.05
C THR A 36 11.17 1.94 21.23
N THR A 37 12.05 2.69 21.88
CA THR A 37 13.13 3.40 21.17
C THR A 37 14.11 2.39 20.55
N PRO A 38 14.83 2.72 19.45
CA PRO A 38 15.78 1.80 18.82
C PRO A 38 16.94 1.36 19.73
N ALA A 39 17.22 2.12 20.78
CA ALA A 39 18.29 1.86 21.75
C ALA A 39 17.75 1.42 23.12
N ALA A 40 16.48 1.04 23.20
CA ALA A 40 15.79 0.71 24.44
C ALA A 40 16.54 -0.38 25.21
N LYS A 41 16.74 -0.14 26.51
CA LYS A 41 17.32 -1.13 27.43
C LYS A 41 16.26 -1.75 28.29
N VAL A 42 16.35 -3.07 28.42
CA VAL A 42 15.43 -3.87 29.23
C VAL A 42 16.20 -4.62 30.30
N GLY A 43 15.69 -4.64 31.52
CA GLY A 43 16.24 -5.34 32.67
C GLY A 43 15.37 -6.52 33.11
N GLN A 44 15.92 -7.37 33.97
CA GLN A 44 15.17 -8.48 34.59
C GLN A 44 14.45 -8.06 35.88
N ALA A 45 15.00 -7.08 36.60
CA ALA A 45 14.45 -6.57 37.84
C ALA A 45 14.81 -5.09 38.04
N ILE A 46 14.22 -4.48 39.06
CA ILE A 46 14.57 -3.13 39.53
C ILE A 46 15.30 -3.28 40.88
N SER A 47 16.47 -2.66 41.01
CA SER A 47 17.25 -2.66 42.25
C SER A 47 16.58 -1.79 43.33
N PRO A 48 16.95 -1.93 44.62
CA PRO A 48 16.46 -1.04 45.68
C PRO A 48 16.78 0.45 45.46
N LYS A 49 17.72 0.77 44.56
CA LYS A 49 18.07 2.15 44.17
C LYS A 49 17.24 2.67 43.00
N CYS A 50 16.24 1.91 42.53
CA CYS A 50 15.46 2.20 41.33
C CYS A 50 16.31 2.23 40.05
N GLU A 51 17.16 1.20 39.87
CA GLU A 51 17.94 1.02 38.65
C GLU A 51 17.63 -0.35 38.04
N LEU A 52 17.53 -0.44 36.71
CA LEU A 52 17.36 -1.72 36.02
C LEU A 52 18.59 -2.61 36.23
N THR A 53 18.38 -3.87 36.58
CA THR A 53 19.44 -4.87 36.73
C THR A 53 19.47 -5.83 35.55
N ASN A 54 20.64 -6.41 35.28
CA ASN A 54 20.87 -7.37 34.19
C ASN A 54 20.36 -6.84 32.83
N THR A 55 20.76 -5.62 32.50
CA THR A 55 20.25 -4.93 31.33
C THR A 55 20.79 -5.51 30.03
N THR A 56 19.92 -5.58 29.04
CA THR A 56 20.24 -5.95 27.65
C THR A 56 19.50 -5.00 26.71
N TYR A 57 19.91 -4.94 25.44
CA TYR A 57 19.10 -4.24 24.44
C TYR A 57 17.82 -5.01 24.18
N TYR A 58 16.72 -4.27 24.05
CA TYR A 58 15.45 -4.87 23.67
C TYR A 58 15.61 -5.61 22.34
N LYS A 59 15.11 -6.84 22.31
CA LYS A 59 14.95 -7.60 21.08
C LYS A 59 13.45 -7.73 20.85
N PRO A 60 12.95 -7.34 19.68
CA PRO A 60 11.53 -7.43 19.37
C PRO A 60 11.10 -8.90 19.28
N ILE A 61 9.81 -9.12 19.51
CA ILE A 61 9.16 -10.44 19.36
C ILE A 61 9.40 -11.00 17.95
N HIS A 62 9.47 -10.12 16.95
CA HIS A 62 9.73 -10.48 15.56
C HIS A 62 10.50 -9.38 14.84
N SER A 63 11.37 -9.76 13.89
CA SER A 63 12.22 -8.81 13.14
C SER A 63 11.42 -7.82 12.28
N ALA A 64 10.21 -8.19 11.84
CA ALA A 64 9.32 -7.30 11.11
C ALA A 64 8.71 -6.17 11.97
N TYR A 65 8.80 -6.29 13.30
CA TYR A 65 8.21 -5.36 14.26
C TYR A 65 9.29 -4.84 15.23
N ASP A 66 10.33 -4.22 14.66
CA ASP A 66 11.60 -3.89 15.32
C ASP A 66 11.50 -3.00 16.57
N LYS A 67 10.30 -2.47 16.86
CA LYS A 67 10.01 -1.55 17.96
C LYS A 67 8.72 -1.88 18.70
N THR A 68 8.02 -2.97 18.42
CA THR A 68 6.71 -3.23 19.02
C THR A 68 6.83 -4.21 20.18
N THR A 69 6.21 -3.89 21.31
CA THR A 69 6.20 -4.75 22.51
C THR A 69 4.82 -4.81 23.14
N ILE A 70 4.58 -5.87 23.93
CA ILE A 70 3.35 -6.01 24.70
C ILE A 70 3.64 -5.55 26.12
N VAL A 71 2.94 -4.50 26.55
CA VAL A 71 3.00 -3.97 27.90
C VAL A 71 1.94 -4.67 28.73
N THR A 72 2.39 -5.26 29.84
CA THR A 72 1.58 -6.16 30.69
C THR A 72 1.40 -5.64 32.10
N ASP A 73 2.35 -4.86 32.62
CA ASP A 73 2.24 -4.20 33.93
C ASP A 73 3.07 -2.90 33.93
N TYR A 74 2.93 -2.09 34.97
CA TYR A 74 3.82 -0.98 35.25
C TYR A 74 4.34 -1.06 36.69
N ILE A 75 5.52 -0.50 36.92
CA ILE A 75 6.17 -0.54 38.21
C ILE A 75 6.59 0.88 38.57
N LEU A 76 6.11 1.36 39.72
CA LEU A 76 6.56 2.62 40.31
C LEU A 76 7.63 2.31 41.35
N CYS A 77 8.84 2.80 41.12
CA CYS A 77 9.91 2.73 42.08
C CYS A 77 10.13 4.11 42.71
N ASN A 78 10.16 4.19 44.04
CA ASN A 78 10.30 5.45 44.77
C ASN A 78 11.54 5.42 45.66
N ASN A 79 12.55 6.22 45.31
CA ASN A 79 13.76 6.45 46.10
C ASN A 79 13.96 7.96 46.36
N GLY A 80 12.86 8.68 46.64
CA GLY A 80 12.83 10.14 46.80
C GLY A 80 12.41 10.89 45.53
N SER A 81 12.41 10.23 44.37
CA SER A 81 11.78 10.68 43.13
C SER A 81 11.15 9.47 42.44
N PRO A 82 9.84 9.49 42.10
CA PRO A 82 9.19 8.35 41.49
C PRO A 82 9.69 8.14 40.06
N VAL A 83 10.17 6.94 39.77
CA VAL A 83 10.54 6.48 38.42
C VAL A 83 9.55 5.42 37.98
N GLN A 84 9.04 5.56 36.77
CA GLN A 84 8.09 4.63 36.17
C GLN A 84 8.77 3.67 35.21
N TYR A 85 8.46 2.39 35.38
CA TYR A 85 8.87 1.29 34.52
C TYR A 85 7.65 0.53 34.02
N PHE A 86 7.84 -0.32 33.01
CA PHE A 86 6.83 -1.20 32.47
C PHE A 86 7.32 -2.64 32.39
N GLU A 87 6.49 -3.60 32.79
CA GLU A 87 6.71 -5.02 32.51
C GLU A 87 6.22 -5.31 31.10
N ILE A 88 7.12 -5.74 30.24
CA ILE A 88 6.86 -6.07 28.85
C ILE A 88 7.15 -7.53 28.56
N TYR A 89 6.48 -8.09 27.56
CA TYR A 89 6.79 -9.41 27.03
C TYR A 89 7.52 -9.29 25.69
N ASP A 90 8.73 -9.83 25.61
CA ASP A 90 9.56 -9.78 24.40
C ASP A 90 9.42 -11.01 23.50
N GLY A 91 8.44 -11.88 23.77
CA GLY A 91 8.19 -13.10 22.99
C GLY A 91 8.84 -14.34 23.60
N GLU A 92 9.84 -14.16 24.46
CA GLU A 92 10.47 -15.25 25.20
C GLU A 92 10.27 -15.08 26.70
N ASN A 93 10.48 -13.86 27.22
CA ASN A 93 10.51 -13.59 28.65
C ASN A 93 9.83 -12.25 28.99
N PHE A 94 9.40 -12.14 30.25
CA PHE A 94 9.02 -10.86 30.82
C PHE A 94 10.25 -10.05 31.19
N LYS A 95 10.26 -8.78 30.83
CA LYS A 95 11.34 -7.84 31.09
C LYS A 95 10.79 -6.50 31.53
N ILE A 96 11.66 -5.66 32.07
CA ILE A 96 11.30 -4.35 32.58
C ILE A 96 11.97 -3.29 31.70
N ILE A 97 11.19 -2.34 31.20
CA ILE A 97 11.65 -1.21 30.38
C ILE A 97 11.38 0.12 31.09
N SER A 98 12.24 1.11 30.88
CA SER A 98 12.00 2.48 31.36
C SER A 98 10.85 3.12 30.59
N ASN A 99 10.07 3.98 31.26
CA ASN A 99 9.09 4.83 30.59
C ASN A 99 9.71 5.68 29.47
N ASP A 100 10.95 6.15 29.63
CA ASP A 100 11.62 6.99 28.64
C ASP A 100 11.95 6.24 27.34
N ASP A 101 12.02 4.91 27.42
CA ASP A 101 12.31 4.02 26.29
C ASP A 101 11.05 3.46 25.65
N LEU A 102 9.86 3.89 26.09
CA LEU A 102 8.57 3.36 25.68
C LEU A 102 7.59 4.49 25.33
N SER A 103 7.01 4.43 24.15
CA SER A 103 5.91 5.29 23.71
C SER A 103 4.67 4.47 23.39
N PHE A 104 3.53 5.14 23.31
CA PHE A 104 2.25 4.54 22.96
C PHE A 104 1.66 5.33 21.78
N SER A 105 0.86 4.68 20.94
CA SER A 105 0.19 5.38 19.83
C SER A 105 -0.70 6.52 20.36
N ASP A 106 -0.74 7.65 19.65
CA ASP A 106 -1.46 8.85 20.06
C ASP A 106 -3.00 8.67 20.15
N GLU A 107 -3.54 7.57 19.61
CA GLU A 107 -4.96 7.20 19.72
C GLU A 107 -5.30 6.45 21.02
N VAL A 108 -4.31 6.12 21.85
CA VAL A 108 -4.56 5.48 23.15
C VAL A 108 -4.83 6.57 24.19
N ASP A 109 -6.09 6.65 24.64
CA ASP A 109 -6.54 7.59 25.67
C ASP A 109 -5.74 7.42 26.98
N LYS A 110 -4.75 8.30 27.18
CA LYS A 110 -3.78 8.23 28.28
C LYS A 110 -4.39 8.40 29.67
N GLU A 111 -5.58 8.99 29.77
CA GLU A 111 -6.26 9.22 31.06
C GLU A 111 -7.09 8.00 31.51
N ASN A 112 -7.53 7.17 30.56
CA ASN A 112 -8.22 5.90 30.80
C ASN A 112 -7.26 4.69 30.88
N LEU A 113 -5.95 4.94 30.95
CA LEU A 113 -4.87 3.95 31.14
C LEU A 113 -4.68 3.49 32.59
N LYS A 114 -5.49 3.94 33.54
CA LYS A 114 -5.41 3.47 34.95
C LYS A 114 -5.95 2.05 35.07
N VAL A 115 -5.17 1.07 34.64
CA VAL A 115 -5.28 -0.27 35.22
C VAL A 115 -4.49 -0.23 36.52
N ASP A 116 -5.18 -0.11 37.64
CA ASP A 116 -4.55 -0.21 38.96
C ASP A 116 -4.24 -1.69 39.26
N PHE A 117 -3.14 -2.19 38.68
CA PHE A 117 -2.65 -3.55 38.85
C PHE A 117 -2.15 -3.84 40.28
N ALA A 118 -2.02 -2.81 41.14
CA ALA A 118 -1.76 -3.04 42.57
C ALA A 118 -2.93 -3.78 43.24
N THR A 119 -4.12 -3.75 42.61
CA THR A 119 -5.31 -4.48 43.07
C THR A 119 -5.47 -5.88 42.45
N MET A 120 -4.59 -6.28 41.52
CA MET A 120 -4.75 -7.54 40.79
C MET A 120 -4.31 -8.76 41.62
N SER A 121 -5.13 -9.81 41.61
CA SER A 121 -4.83 -11.02 42.36
C SER A 121 -3.61 -11.76 41.77
N ALA A 122 -2.90 -12.50 42.61
CA ALA A 122 -1.77 -13.32 42.15
C ALA A 122 -2.18 -14.35 41.07
N VAL A 123 -3.43 -14.83 41.13
CA VAL A 123 -4.01 -15.76 40.15
C VAL A 123 -4.12 -15.10 38.78
N ASP A 124 -4.59 -13.85 38.72
CA ASP A 124 -4.70 -13.11 37.46
C ASP A 124 -3.32 -12.83 36.85
N LYS A 125 -2.31 -12.52 37.67
CA LYS A 125 -0.93 -12.32 37.19
C LYS A 125 -0.35 -13.61 36.60
N THR A 126 -0.54 -14.76 37.26
CA THR A 126 -0.11 -16.06 36.74
C THR A 126 -0.80 -16.40 35.43
N PHE A 127 -2.12 -16.20 35.35
CA PHE A 127 -2.88 -16.46 34.12
C PHE A 127 -2.35 -15.65 32.93
N LEU A 128 -2.09 -14.35 33.12
CA LEU A 128 -1.54 -13.50 32.06
C LEU A 128 -0.15 -13.97 31.64
N LYS A 129 0.70 -14.35 32.61
CA LYS A 129 2.04 -14.87 32.32
C LYS A 129 2.02 -16.18 31.52
N GLU A 130 1.08 -17.06 31.83
CA GLU A 130 0.92 -18.34 31.14
C GLU A 130 0.32 -18.21 29.72
N ASN A 131 -0.42 -17.12 29.45
CA ASN A 131 -1.13 -16.94 28.17
C ASN A 131 -0.55 -15.82 27.28
N ALA A 132 0.43 -15.04 27.76
CA ALA A 132 1.03 -13.94 27.01
C ALA A 132 1.59 -14.38 25.64
N GLY A 133 2.20 -15.56 25.55
CA GLY A 133 2.69 -16.10 24.27
C GLY A 133 1.57 -16.30 23.24
N LYS A 134 0.43 -16.89 23.65
CA LYS A 134 -0.73 -17.10 22.76
C LYS A 134 -1.36 -15.77 22.35
N MET A 135 -1.41 -14.82 23.26
CA MET A 135 -1.94 -13.48 22.99
C MET A 135 -1.02 -12.67 22.07
N ALA A 136 0.30 -12.84 22.18
CA ALA A 136 1.27 -12.26 21.26
C ALA A 136 1.08 -12.79 19.84
N THR A 137 0.90 -14.11 19.66
CA THR A 137 0.58 -14.70 18.36
C THR A 137 -0.71 -14.13 17.78
N PHE A 138 -1.78 -14.05 18.58
CA PHE A 138 -3.04 -13.46 18.14
C PHE A 138 -2.90 -12.00 17.68
N ILE A 139 -2.10 -11.19 18.39
CA ILE A 139 -1.84 -9.80 17.99
C ILE A 139 -1.04 -9.74 16.69
N ILE A 140 -0.03 -10.59 16.52
CA ILE A 140 0.74 -10.68 15.27
C ILE A 140 -0.19 -11.03 14.11
N ASP A 141 -1.01 -12.06 14.26
CA ASP A 141 -1.95 -12.50 13.23
C ASP A 141 -2.95 -11.39 12.85
N ALA A 142 -3.52 -10.70 13.85
CA ALA A 142 -4.47 -9.60 13.61
C ALA A 142 -3.82 -8.37 12.96
N VAL A 143 -2.57 -8.07 13.30
CA VAL A 143 -1.80 -6.98 12.67
C VAL A 143 -1.42 -7.35 11.23
N GLU A 144 -1.00 -8.58 10.98
CA GLU A 144 -0.71 -9.07 9.62
C GLU A 144 -1.95 -9.02 8.74
N GLU A 145 -3.11 -9.42 9.25
CA GLU A 145 -4.39 -9.29 8.55
C GLU A 145 -4.70 -7.83 8.21
N SER A 146 -4.58 -6.91 9.18
CA SER A 146 -4.80 -5.48 8.95
C SER A 146 -3.84 -4.86 7.92
N ILE A 147 -2.57 -5.28 7.93
CA ILE A 147 -1.57 -4.84 6.95
C ILE A 147 -1.93 -5.37 5.55
N ASN A 148 -2.35 -6.63 5.46
CA ASN A 148 -2.76 -7.24 4.20
C ASN A 148 -4.00 -6.53 3.62
N ASP A 149 -4.99 -6.19 4.45
CA ASP A 149 -6.16 -5.45 4.02
C ASP A 149 -5.81 -4.07 3.46
N LYS A 150 -4.95 -3.31 4.16
CA LYS A 150 -4.47 -2.01 3.67
C LYS A 150 -3.68 -2.12 2.37
N ARG A 151 -2.86 -3.16 2.22
CA ARG A 151 -2.15 -3.43 0.97
C ARG A 151 -3.09 -3.73 -0.18
N ILE A 152 -4.14 -4.53 0.07
CA ILE A 152 -5.17 -4.83 -0.93
C ILE A 152 -5.91 -3.55 -1.34
N GLU A 153 -6.24 -2.68 -0.39
CA GLU A 153 -6.89 -1.39 -0.68
C GLU A 153 -6.01 -0.49 -1.55
N VAL A 154 -4.74 -0.31 -1.19
CA VAL A 154 -3.78 0.51 -1.95
C VAL A 154 -3.56 -0.04 -3.36
N LEU A 155 -3.40 -1.37 -3.51
CA LEU A 155 -3.29 -2.03 -4.80
C LEU A 155 -4.56 -1.86 -5.64
N SER A 156 -5.72 -1.99 -5.02
CA SER A 156 -7.02 -1.81 -5.69
C SER A 156 -7.18 -0.38 -6.22
N ASP A 157 -6.81 0.64 -5.44
CA ASP A 157 -6.87 2.04 -5.90
C ASP A 157 -5.94 2.28 -7.09
N ALA A 158 -4.70 1.80 -7.01
CA ALA A 158 -3.73 1.99 -8.08
C ALA A 158 -4.07 1.23 -9.37
N LEU A 159 -4.71 0.07 -9.28
CA LEU A 159 -5.14 -0.73 -10.44
C LEU A 159 -6.47 -0.25 -11.04
N ALA A 160 -7.30 0.47 -10.28
CA ALA A 160 -8.62 0.91 -10.74
C ALA A 160 -8.59 1.66 -12.09
N PRO A 161 -7.66 2.60 -12.37
CA PRO A 161 -7.53 3.22 -13.68
C PRO A 161 -7.27 2.22 -14.82
N PHE A 162 -6.39 1.26 -14.60
CA PHE A 162 -6.03 0.23 -15.58
C PHE A 162 -7.18 -0.72 -15.86
N ASP A 163 -7.98 -1.06 -14.85
CA ASP A 163 -9.19 -1.85 -15.02
C ASP A 163 -10.26 -1.12 -15.82
N ARG A 164 -10.46 0.18 -15.57
CA ARG A 164 -11.44 0.99 -16.32
C ARG A 164 -11.18 1.01 -17.81
N VAL A 165 -9.92 0.98 -18.25
CA VAL A 165 -9.56 1.03 -19.67
C VAL A 165 -9.62 -0.32 -20.39
N LYS A 166 -9.76 -1.44 -19.66
CA LYS A 166 -9.88 -2.79 -20.26
C LYS A 166 -11.03 -2.91 -21.26
N LYS A 167 -12.18 -2.26 -21.00
CA LYS A 167 -13.32 -2.24 -21.95
C LYS A 167 -12.95 -1.61 -23.30
N TYR A 168 -11.99 -0.68 -23.30
CA TYR A 168 -11.47 -0.06 -24.50
C TYR A 168 -10.34 -0.88 -25.14
N GLY A 169 -9.65 -1.72 -24.36
CA GLY A 169 -8.51 -2.49 -24.82
C GLY A 169 -7.24 -1.65 -25.02
N ILE A 170 -7.29 -0.39 -24.62
CA ILE A 170 -6.18 0.56 -24.64
C ILE A 170 -6.42 1.64 -23.57
N GLY A 171 -5.36 2.06 -22.90
CA GLY A 171 -5.32 3.28 -22.10
C GLY A 171 -4.28 4.25 -22.64
N LEU A 172 -4.60 5.54 -22.67
CA LEU A 172 -3.67 6.60 -23.06
C LEU A 172 -3.01 7.15 -21.80
N VAL A 173 -1.70 6.95 -21.65
CA VAL A 173 -0.94 7.48 -20.51
C VAL A 173 -0.68 8.97 -20.71
N THR A 174 -0.14 9.33 -21.88
CA THR A 174 0.05 10.73 -22.29
C THR A 174 -0.15 10.88 -23.79
N PHE A 175 -0.61 12.06 -24.20
CA PHE A 175 -0.52 12.51 -25.59
C PHE A 175 -0.48 14.05 -25.60
N HIS A 176 0.51 14.63 -26.26
CA HIS A 176 0.71 16.08 -26.28
C HIS A 176 1.55 16.49 -27.49
N PRO A 177 1.48 17.77 -27.93
CA PRO A 177 2.37 18.24 -28.98
C PRO A 177 3.83 18.27 -28.49
N THR A 178 4.78 18.20 -29.41
CA THR A 178 6.20 18.44 -29.11
C THR A 178 6.70 19.69 -29.81
N GLU A 179 7.46 20.51 -29.10
CA GLU A 179 8.01 21.75 -29.64
C GLU A 179 9.20 21.48 -30.56
N GLY A 180 9.20 22.13 -31.71
CA GLY A 180 10.36 22.25 -32.59
C GLY A 180 10.45 23.67 -33.13
N TYR A 181 11.66 24.13 -33.48
CA TYR A 181 11.95 25.54 -33.79
C TYR A 181 11.03 26.19 -34.85
N SER A 182 10.48 25.39 -35.78
CA SER A 182 9.55 25.88 -36.83
C SER A 182 8.45 24.86 -37.16
N SER A 183 8.26 23.88 -36.29
CA SER A 183 7.36 22.75 -36.52
C SER A 183 6.99 22.09 -35.22
N THR A 184 5.74 21.64 -35.11
CA THR A 184 5.27 20.88 -33.97
C THR A 184 5.14 19.40 -34.35
N GLY A 185 5.65 18.54 -33.48
CA GLY A 185 5.43 17.10 -33.53
C GLY A 185 4.29 16.64 -32.62
N ALA A 186 4.23 15.34 -32.35
CA ALA A 186 3.30 14.76 -31.39
C ALA A 186 3.91 13.55 -30.70
N THR A 187 3.69 13.43 -29.40
CA THR A 187 4.09 12.27 -28.61
C THR A 187 2.87 11.54 -28.07
N PHE A 188 2.94 10.22 -28.04
CA PHE A 188 1.94 9.33 -27.46
C PHE A 188 2.61 8.31 -26.57
N LYS A 189 2.03 8.04 -25.40
CA LYS A 189 2.37 6.92 -24.53
C LYS A 189 1.09 6.17 -24.18
N ILE A 190 1.08 4.85 -24.38
CA ILE A 190 -0.12 4.04 -24.21
C ILE A 190 0.16 2.80 -23.36
N PHE A 191 -0.91 2.26 -22.78
CA PHE A 191 -0.98 0.97 -22.11
C PHE A 191 -1.87 0.02 -22.91
N ASN A 192 -1.38 -1.17 -23.24
CA ASN A 192 -2.18 -2.20 -23.89
C ASN A 192 -3.08 -2.90 -22.86
N ALA A 193 -4.32 -2.42 -22.74
CA ALA A 193 -5.32 -3.01 -21.85
C ALA A 193 -6.06 -4.22 -22.47
N SER A 194 -5.66 -4.68 -23.65
CA SER A 194 -6.26 -5.84 -24.31
C SER A 194 -5.50 -7.12 -23.98
N SER A 195 -6.18 -8.27 -24.16
CA SER A 195 -5.55 -9.59 -24.04
C SER A 195 -4.73 -10.00 -25.27
N LYS A 196 -4.58 -9.12 -26.27
CA LYS A 196 -3.90 -9.40 -27.54
C LYS A 196 -2.70 -8.47 -27.73
N THR A 197 -1.64 -9.00 -28.31
CA THR A 197 -0.47 -8.19 -28.71
C THR A 197 -0.85 -7.24 -29.84
N ILE A 198 -0.58 -5.94 -29.65
CA ILE A 198 -0.83 -4.92 -30.67
C ILE A 198 0.34 -4.92 -31.65
N LYS A 199 0.02 -5.04 -32.95
CA LYS A 199 0.99 -4.96 -34.04
C LYS A 199 1.19 -3.52 -34.51
N TYR A 200 0.09 -2.82 -34.77
CA TYR A 200 0.08 -1.43 -35.20
C TYR A 200 -1.04 -0.68 -34.51
N ILE A 201 -0.81 0.61 -34.29
CA ILE A 201 -1.82 1.54 -33.83
C ILE A 201 -1.79 2.79 -34.70
N TRP A 202 -2.95 3.37 -34.95
CA TRP A 202 -3.09 4.63 -35.67
C TRP A 202 -3.87 5.62 -34.81
N PHE A 203 -3.31 6.82 -34.66
CA PHE A 203 -3.93 7.94 -33.96
C PHE A 203 -4.34 8.98 -35.00
N THR A 204 -5.64 9.21 -35.16
CA THR A 204 -6.16 10.30 -35.98
C THR A 204 -6.32 11.53 -35.09
N VAL A 205 -5.52 12.56 -35.34
CA VAL A 205 -5.34 13.73 -34.46
C VAL A 205 -5.42 15.04 -35.26
N ALA A 206 -5.88 16.10 -34.63
CA ALA A 206 -5.75 17.47 -35.09
C ALA A 206 -4.97 18.30 -34.05
N GLY A 207 -4.31 19.36 -34.52
CA GLY A 207 -3.63 20.31 -33.65
C GLY A 207 -4.51 21.54 -33.42
N GLU A 208 -4.44 22.09 -32.23
CA GLU A 208 -5.17 23.30 -31.82
C GLU A 208 -4.19 24.35 -31.33
N ASN A 209 -4.49 25.63 -31.58
CA ASN A 209 -3.69 26.74 -31.05
C ASN A 209 -4.14 27.15 -29.63
N ALA A 210 -3.50 28.19 -29.09
CA ALA A 210 -3.79 28.74 -27.75
C ALA A 210 -5.23 29.22 -27.54
N VAL A 211 -5.99 29.45 -28.61
CA VAL A 211 -7.41 29.85 -28.57
C VAL A 211 -8.34 28.73 -29.04
N GLU A 212 -7.85 27.48 -29.04
CA GLU A 212 -8.58 26.25 -29.36
C GLU A 212 -9.09 26.14 -30.81
N ASP A 213 -8.57 26.96 -31.72
CA ASP A 213 -8.86 26.84 -33.15
C ASP A 213 -8.05 25.71 -33.78
N LEU A 214 -8.69 24.93 -34.65
CA LEU A 214 -8.01 23.88 -35.40
C LEU A 214 -7.00 24.48 -36.39
N VAL A 215 -5.78 23.95 -36.36
CA VAL A 215 -4.70 24.37 -37.24
C VAL A 215 -4.62 23.46 -38.46
N ARG A 216 -4.59 24.08 -39.63
CA ARG A 216 -4.62 23.39 -40.91
C ARG A 216 -3.25 22.83 -41.27
N LEU A 217 -3.21 21.59 -41.72
CA LEU A 217 -2.02 20.95 -42.29
C LEU A 217 -1.71 21.54 -43.67
N SER A 218 -0.47 21.37 -44.14
CA SER A 218 -0.01 21.82 -45.46
C SER A 218 -0.82 21.20 -46.62
N ASN A 219 -1.41 20.03 -46.41
CA ASN A 219 -2.29 19.36 -47.38
C ASN A 219 -3.74 19.89 -47.37
N GLY A 220 -4.05 20.91 -46.58
CA GLY A 220 -5.37 21.52 -46.49
C GLY A 220 -6.38 20.78 -45.61
N ASN A 221 -6.01 19.68 -44.95
CA ASN A 221 -6.85 19.00 -43.95
C ASN A 221 -6.57 19.53 -42.54
N TYR A 222 -7.45 19.23 -41.58
CA TYR A 222 -7.22 19.50 -40.15
C TYR A 222 -6.74 18.27 -39.38
N TYR A 223 -7.13 17.08 -39.83
CA TYR A 223 -6.76 15.83 -39.19
C TYR A 223 -5.70 15.10 -39.99
N THR A 224 -4.73 14.52 -39.28
CA THR A 224 -3.72 13.60 -39.81
C THR A 224 -3.77 12.30 -39.03
N THR A 225 -3.19 11.23 -39.59
CA THR A 225 -3.14 9.91 -38.94
C THR A 225 -1.69 9.47 -38.74
N LEU A 226 -1.30 9.25 -37.49
CA LEU A 226 0.04 8.88 -37.07
C LEU A 226 0.08 7.40 -36.72
N LYS A 227 1.07 6.65 -37.23
CA LYS A 227 1.14 5.19 -37.08
C LYS A 227 2.23 4.79 -36.09
N GLY A 228 1.82 4.26 -34.94
CA GLY A 228 2.68 3.54 -34.01
C GLY A 228 2.91 2.10 -34.45
N ILE A 229 4.14 1.62 -34.24
CA ILE A 229 4.57 0.26 -34.57
C ILE A 229 4.88 -0.49 -33.26
N GLY A 230 4.29 -1.68 -33.10
CA GLY A 230 4.57 -2.60 -32.01
C GLY A 230 5.71 -3.59 -32.31
N PRO A 231 5.78 -4.76 -31.64
CA PRO A 231 4.73 -5.35 -30.81
C PRO A 231 4.56 -4.67 -29.45
N ILE A 232 3.32 -4.61 -28.96
CA ILE A 232 3.00 -4.19 -27.59
C ILE A 232 2.25 -5.34 -26.95
N GLU A 233 2.91 -6.04 -26.04
CA GLU A 233 2.33 -7.19 -25.36
C GLU A 233 1.13 -6.78 -24.48
N PRO A 234 0.24 -7.71 -24.13
CA PRO A 234 -0.79 -7.48 -23.12
C PRO A 234 -0.18 -6.89 -21.85
N SER A 235 -0.83 -5.86 -21.30
CA SER A 235 -0.33 -5.07 -20.17
C SER A 235 0.99 -4.31 -20.41
N GLY A 236 1.49 -4.29 -21.66
CA GLY A 236 2.68 -3.56 -22.03
C GLY A 236 2.43 -2.06 -22.19
N ILE A 237 3.47 -1.26 -21.97
CA ILE A 237 3.48 0.19 -22.20
C ILE A 237 4.41 0.48 -23.37
N SER A 238 4.02 1.40 -24.24
CA SER A 238 4.84 1.83 -25.37
C SER A 238 4.63 3.31 -25.66
N SER A 239 5.62 3.92 -26.30
CA SER A 239 5.59 5.33 -26.68
C SER A 239 6.11 5.55 -28.09
N TRP A 240 5.58 6.58 -28.74
CA TRP A 240 6.07 7.06 -30.03
C TRP A 240 6.14 8.58 -30.01
N GLU A 241 7.14 9.10 -30.70
CA GLU A 241 7.31 10.51 -31.00
C GLU A 241 7.29 10.67 -32.52
N PHE A 242 6.55 11.66 -32.99
CA PHE A 242 6.37 11.95 -34.39
C PHE A 242 6.83 13.38 -34.65
N ASP A 243 7.91 13.53 -35.39
CA ASP A 243 8.42 14.85 -35.76
C ASP A 243 7.67 15.43 -36.96
N TYR A 244 7.71 16.76 -37.08
CA TYR A 244 7.25 17.49 -38.26
C TYR A 244 5.80 17.18 -38.68
N VAL A 245 4.90 17.01 -37.71
CA VAL A 245 3.48 16.74 -37.97
C VAL A 245 2.79 18.00 -38.49
N TRP A 246 3.09 19.15 -37.89
CA TRP A 246 2.69 20.47 -38.37
C TRP A 246 3.93 21.31 -38.70
N PHE A 247 3.92 21.97 -39.86
CA PHE A 247 4.97 22.92 -40.26
C PHE A 247 4.71 24.33 -39.70
N THR A 248 4.40 24.39 -38.42
CA THR A 248 4.19 25.60 -37.62
C THR A 248 4.38 25.21 -36.16
N ASP A 249 4.74 26.19 -35.34
CA ASP A 249 4.97 26.10 -33.90
C ASP A 249 3.76 26.54 -33.06
N ILE A 250 2.67 26.98 -33.67
CA ILE A 250 1.49 27.52 -32.96
C ILE A 250 0.59 26.45 -32.31
N ILE A 251 0.96 25.17 -32.35
CA ILE A 251 0.16 24.07 -31.82
C ILE A 251 0.39 23.95 -30.32
N GLU A 252 -0.65 24.20 -29.54
CA GLU A 252 -0.64 24.11 -28.07
C GLU A 252 -1.27 22.81 -27.57
N TYR A 253 -2.30 22.30 -28.27
CA TYR A 253 -3.03 21.11 -27.84
C TYR A 253 -3.22 20.11 -28.97
N LEU A 254 -3.36 18.83 -28.61
CA LEU A 254 -3.75 17.76 -29.52
C LEU A 254 -5.20 17.35 -29.27
N ARG A 255 -6.02 17.42 -30.32
CA ARG A 255 -7.36 16.84 -30.35
C ARG A 255 -7.32 15.45 -30.97
N LEU A 256 -7.36 14.41 -30.13
CA LEU A 256 -7.46 13.03 -30.59
C LEU A 256 -8.90 12.68 -31.00
N SER A 257 -9.10 12.14 -32.20
CA SER A 257 -10.42 11.83 -32.76
C SER A 257 -10.70 10.34 -32.77
N THR A 258 -9.81 9.56 -33.38
CA THR A 258 -10.02 8.13 -33.62
C THR A 258 -8.74 7.34 -33.37
N ILE A 259 -8.90 6.17 -32.80
CA ILE A 259 -7.83 5.18 -32.61
C ILE A 259 -8.20 3.94 -33.40
N LYS A 260 -7.27 3.45 -34.21
CA LYS A 260 -7.36 2.15 -34.88
C LYS A 260 -6.22 1.27 -34.39
N ILE A 261 -6.52 0.03 -34.04
CA ILE A 261 -5.57 -0.97 -33.55
C ILE A 261 -5.64 -2.17 -34.49
N GLN A 262 -4.49 -2.66 -34.93
CA GLN A 262 -4.35 -3.98 -35.55
C GLN A 262 -3.55 -4.87 -34.61
N TYR A 263 -4.11 -6.03 -34.29
CA TYR A 263 -3.47 -7.04 -33.45
C TYR A 263 -2.61 -7.98 -34.29
N MET A 264 -1.72 -8.73 -33.62
CA MET A 264 -0.84 -9.71 -34.26
C MET A 264 -1.59 -10.85 -34.95
N ASP A 265 -2.80 -11.17 -34.48
CA ASP A 265 -3.70 -12.16 -35.10
C ASP A 265 -4.44 -11.63 -36.35
N GLY A 266 -4.16 -10.40 -36.77
CA GLY A 266 -4.78 -9.75 -37.92
C GLY A 266 -6.12 -9.09 -37.63
N SER A 267 -6.71 -9.27 -36.45
CA SER A 267 -7.95 -8.59 -36.06
C SER A 267 -7.74 -7.09 -35.90
N ILE A 268 -8.79 -6.31 -36.20
CA ILE A 268 -8.74 -4.85 -36.19
C ILE A 268 -9.86 -4.31 -35.28
N LYS A 269 -9.52 -3.32 -34.46
CA LYS A 269 -10.46 -2.53 -33.67
C LYS A 269 -10.35 -1.07 -34.06
N THR A 270 -11.47 -0.38 -34.23
CA THR A 270 -11.51 1.06 -34.48
C THR A 270 -12.51 1.69 -33.53
N MET A 271 -12.11 2.80 -32.90
CA MET A 271 -12.89 3.47 -31.88
C MET A 271 -12.65 4.97 -31.89
N LYS A 272 -13.70 5.74 -31.61
CA LYS A 272 -13.56 7.17 -31.33
C LYS A 272 -12.89 7.34 -29.97
N TYR A 273 -12.08 8.38 -29.85
CA TYR A 273 -11.52 8.78 -28.57
C TYR A 273 -12.64 9.11 -27.56
N ASN A 274 -12.36 8.81 -26.30
CA ASN A 274 -13.23 9.09 -25.17
C ASN A 274 -12.35 9.37 -23.95
N GLU A 275 -12.70 10.36 -23.14
CA GLU A 275 -11.96 10.72 -21.92
C GLU A 275 -11.73 9.54 -20.96
N GLY A 276 -12.65 8.57 -20.92
CA GLY A 276 -12.47 7.36 -20.13
C GLY A 276 -11.33 6.45 -20.59
N MET A 277 -10.72 6.71 -21.76
CA MET A 277 -9.50 6.04 -22.22
C MET A 277 -8.24 6.67 -21.65
N TYR A 278 -8.30 7.91 -21.15
CA TYR A 278 -7.17 8.59 -20.57
C TYR A 278 -6.86 8.03 -19.17
N LEU A 279 -5.64 7.54 -19.00
CA LEU A 279 -5.10 7.04 -17.74
C LEU A 279 -4.38 8.15 -16.96
N GLY A 280 -3.61 8.98 -17.67
CA GLY A 280 -2.69 9.94 -17.08
C GLY A 280 -1.39 9.30 -16.59
N GLN A 281 -0.35 10.12 -16.50
CA GLN A 281 0.97 9.70 -16.00
C GLN A 281 0.92 9.39 -14.49
N ASP A 282 0.13 10.12 -13.70
CA ASP A 282 -0.06 9.89 -12.26
C ASP A 282 -0.54 8.46 -11.94
N ALA A 283 -1.42 7.88 -12.77
CA ALA A 283 -1.89 6.51 -12.57
C ALA A 283 -0.75 5.50 -12.76
N LEU A 284 0.14 5.74 -13.72
CA LEU A 284 1.32 4.92 -13.95
C LEU A 284 2.35 5.08 -12.82
N ASP A 285 2.56 6.30 -12.34
CA ASP A 285 3.50 6.57 -11.26
C ASP A 285 3.03 5.93 -9.95
N LYS A 286 1.72 6.03 -9.63
CA LYS A 286 1.13 5.32 -8.49
C LYS A 286 1.36 3.81 -8.55
N LEU A 287 1.23 3.19 -9.72
CA LEU A 287 1.44 1.75 -9.88
C LEU A 287 2.92 1.37 -9.68
N ASN A 288 3.85 2.18 -10.19
CA ASN A 288 5.28 1.92 -10.03
C ASN A 288 5.71 2.04 -8.57
N ASN A 289 5.21 3.06 -7.86
CA ASN A 289 5.55 3.29 -6.44
C ASN A 289 5.07 2.20 -5.48
N ILE A 290 4.17 1.30 -5.92
CA ILE A 290 3.75 0.15 -5.10
C ILE A 290 4.69 -1.05 -5.30
N ASN A 291 5.39 -1.12 -6.43
CA ASN A 291 6.30 -2.22 -6.75
C ASN A 291 7.73 -2.01 -6.25
N ASP A 292 8.07 -0.79 -5.83
CA ASP A 292 9.35 -0.38 -5.24
C ASP A 292 9.34 -0.55 -3.70
#